data_AF-X1QR50-F1
#
_entry.id   AF-X1QR50-F1
#
_cell.length_a   1.000
_cell.length_b   1.000
_cell.length_c   1.000
_cell.angle_alpha   90.00
_cell.angle_beta   90.00
_cell.angle_gamma   90.00
#
_symmetry.space_group_name_H-M   'P 1'
#
loop_
_entity.id
_entity.type
_entity.pdbx_description
1 polymer ?
#
loop_
_entity_poly.entity_id
_entity_poly.type
_entity_poly.pdbx_seq_one_letter_code
_entity_poly.pdbx_strand_id
1 'polypeptide(L)'
;MIEVKAPLKVIRVWGKIAILTPARESLQCVSCGLPIEKGKEYYCVYHTGAEFGAPNYGVPFGAGVSVHVDCIHDYLNFGGKYALTDTDR
;
A
#
# COMPACT_ATOMS: atom_id res chain seq x y z
N MET A 1 16.83 8.44 11.11
CA MET A 1 16.47 7.07 10.68
C MET A 1 15.30 6.65 11.54
N ILE A 2 14.08 6.60 10.98
CA ILE A 2 12.88 6.29 11.77
C ILE A 2 12.66 4.79 11.65
N GLU A 3 12.99 4.08 12.72
CA GLU A 3 12.78 2.64 12.89
C GLU A 3 11.27 2.37 12.94
N VAL A 4 10.74 1.59 11.99
CA VAL A 4 9.31 1.27 11.95
C VAL A 4 8.98 0.29 13.07
N LYS A 5 8.47 0.83 14.18
CA LYS A 5 7.77 0.07 15.22
C LYS A 5 6.59 -0.68 14.58
N ALA A 6 6.32 -1.89 15.09
CA ALA A 6 5.28 -2.85 14.72
C ALA A 6 4.12 -2.34 13.81
N PRO A 7 3.65 -3.15 12.84
CA PRO A 7 2.64 -2.75 11.86
C PRO A 7 1.38 -2.21 12.55
N LEU A 8 0.96 -1.01 12.15
CA LEU A 8 -0.21 -0.34 12.69
C LEU A 8 -1.48 -0.96 12.10
N LYS A 9 -2.52 -1.16 12.94
CA LYS A 9 -3.80 -1.72 12.46
C LYS A 9 -4.45 -0.89 11.34
N VAL A 10 -4.30 0.43 11.40
CA VAL A 10 -4.85 1.36 10.41
C VAL A 10 -3.85 2.49 10.16
N ILE A 11 -3.60 2.79 8.88
CA ILE A 11 -2.74 3.88 8.43
C ILE A 11 -3.58 4.83 7.56
N ARG A 12 -3.44 6.14 7.78
CA ARG A 12 -4.12 7.19 6.99
C ARG A 12 -3.09 8.18 6.48
N VAL A 13 -2.90 8.22 5.17
CA VAL A 13 -1.88 9.07 4.54
C VAL A 13 -2.40 9.53 3.18
N TRP A 14 -2.27 10.84 2.90
CA TRP A 14 -2.58 11.47 1.60
C TRP A 14 -3.88 10.98 0.94
N GLY A 15 -5.01 11.03 1.68
CA GLY A 15 -6.33 10.67 1.14
C GLY A 15 -6.58 9.16 0.96
N LYS A 16 -5.70 8.30 1.50
CA LYS A 16 -5.86 6.84 1.50
C LYS A 16 -5.95 6.28 2.92
N ILE A 17 -6.67 5.17 3.05
CA ILE A 17 -6.77 4.39 4.28
C ILE A 17 -6.23 3.00 4.00
N ALA A 18 -5.21 2.56 4.74
CA ALA A 18 -4.71 1.19 4.69
C ALA A 18 -5.07 0.46 5.99
N ILE A 19 -5.71 -0.70 5.88
CA ILE A 19 -6.17 -1.49 7.03
C ILE A 19 -5.42 -2.82 7.03
N LEU A 20 -4.74 -3.12 8.13
CA LEU A 20 -4.03 -4.38 8.30
C LEU A 20 -5.06 -5.52 8.41
N THR A 21 -4.96 -6.48 7.51
CA THR A 21 -5.92 -7.55 7.33
C THR A 21 -5.18 -8.89 7.16
N PRO A 22 -5.62 -9.98 7.80
CA PRO A 22 -5.09 -11.31 7.52
C PRO A 22 -5.61 -11.84 6.18
N ALA A 23 -4.73 -12.37 5.35
CA ALA A 23 -5.07 -12.99 4.09
C ALA A 23 -5.84 -14.31 4.31
N ARG A 24 -7.09 -14.36 3.87
CA ARG A 24 -7.94 -15.57 3.94
C ARG A 24 -7.67 -16.55 2.80
N GLU A 25 -7.05 -16.06 1.73
CA GLU A 25 -6.65 -16.76 0.52
C GLU A 25 -5.33 -16.18 0.00
N SER A 26 -4.71 -16.82 -0.99
CA SER A 26 -3.53 -16.24 -1.63
C SER A 26 -3.95 -15.06 -2.49
N LEU A 27 -3.44 -13.87 -2.16
CA LEU A 27 -3.72 -12.63 -2.86
C LEU A 27 -2.50 -12.21 -3.67
N GLN A 28 -2.66 -11.29 -4.61
CA GLN A 28 -1.53 -10.70 -5.31
C GLN A 28 -1.28 -9.28 -4.78
N CYS A 29 -0.03 -8.97 -4.43
CA CYS A 29 0.32 -7.61 -4.06
C CYS A 29 0.36 -6.72 -5.30
N VAL A 30 -0.40 -5.62 -5.28
CA VAL A 30 -0.47 -4.70 -6.42
C VAL A 30 0.84 -3.89 -6.62
N SER A 31 1.65 -3.75 -5.58
CA SER A 31 2.88 -2.94 -5.61
C SER A 31 4.06 -3.69 -6.22
N CYS A 32 4.27 -4.95 -5.83
CA CYS A 32 5.43 -5.74 -6.27
C CYS A 32 5.06 -6.91 -7.18
N GLY A 33 3.76 -7.19 -7.39
CA GLY A 33 3.25 -8.30 -8.21
C GLY A 33 3.40 -9.69 -7.58
N LEU A 34 4.06 -9.81 -6.42
CA LEU A 34 4.30 -11.08 -5.73
C LEU A 34 3.09 -11.54 -4.92
N PRO A 35 2.94 -12.86 -4.68
CA PRO A 35 1.85 -13.38 -3.88
C PRO A 35 1.95 -12.99 -2.39
N ILE A 36 0.79 -12.75 -1.79
CA ILE A 36 0.55 -12.68 -0.35
C ILE A 36 -0.04 -14.03 0.03
N GLU A 37 0.73 -14.85 0.75
CA GLU A 37 0.28 -16.20 1.12
C GLU A 37 -0.87 -16.16 2.14
N LYS A 38 -1.75 -17.16 2.07
CA LYS A 38 -2.82 -17.36 3.06
C LYS A 38 -2.25 -17.39 4.48
N GLY A 39 -2.88 -16.66 5.39
CA GLY A 39 -2.45 -16.53 6.78
C GLY A 39 -1.42 -15.42 7.03
N LYS A 40 -0.82 -14.82 5.99
CA LYS A 40 0.01 -13.62 6.15
C LYS A 40 -0.84 -12.37 6.29
N GLU A 41 -0.31 -11.39 6.99
CA GLU A 41 -0.93 -10.07 7.09
C GLU A 41 -0.56 -9.22 5.87
N TYR A 42 -1.51 -8.42 5.41
CA TYR A 42 -1.31 -7.44 4.35
C TYR A 42 -2.14 -6.20 4.66
N TYR A 43 -1.84 -5.10 4.01
CA TYR A 43 -2.69 -3.92 4.08
C TYR A 43 -3.68 -3.92 2.92
N CYS A 44 -4.96 -3.86 3.24
CA CYS A 44 -6.00 -3.51 2.29
C CYS A 44 -6.06 -1.98 2.18
N VAL A 45 -5.66 -1.45 1.02
CA VAL A 45 -5.59 -0.01 0.77
C VAL A 45 -6.83 0.45 0.03
N TYR A 46 -7.57 1.38 0.64
CA TYR A 46 -8.75 2.02 0.08
C TYR A 46 -8.42 3.41 -0.43
N HIS A 47 -8.96 3.73 -1.60
CA HIS A 47 -8.93 5.09 -2.13
C HIS A 47 -10.11 5.90 -1.58
N THR A 48 -9.86 6.91 -0.74
CA THR A 48 -10.93 7.71 -0.10
C THR A 48 -11.17 9.08 -0.73
N GLY A 49 -10.53 9.40 -1.86
CA GLY A 49 -10.80 10.61 -2.66
C GLY A 49 -9.71 11.69 -2.60
N ALA A 50 -9.83 12.65 -3.54
CA ALA A 50 -8.95 13.76 -3.96
C ALA A 50 -7.47 13.40 -4.22
N GLU A 51 -7.14 13.24 -5.50
CA GLU A 51 -5.86 12.80 -6.08
C GLU A 51 -4.75 13.87 -6.04
N PHE A 52 -4.15 14.14 -4.88
CA PHE A 52 -2.91 14.92 -4.84
C PHE A 52 -1.73 14.11 -4.27
N GLY A 53 -0.80 13.73 -5.17
CA GLY A 53 0.57 13.37 -4.84
C GLY A 53 0.86 11.95 -4.33
N ALA A 54 -0.08 11.00 -4.42
CA ALA A 54 0.15 9.61 -4.00
C ALA A 54 0.39 8.68 -5.21
N PRO A 55 1.22 7.62 -5.12
CA PRO A 55 1.43 6.67 -6.19
C PRO A 55 0.10 5.98 -6.45
N ASN A 56 -0.26 5.96 -7.72
CA ASN A 56 -1.45 5.29 -8.14
C ASN A 56 -1.14 3.79 -8.10
N TYR A 57 -1.48 3.12 -6.99
CA TYR A 57 -1.54 1.66 -6.90
C TYR A 57 -2.61 1.06 -7.88
N GLY A 58 -3.05 1.82 -8.89
CA GLY A 58 -4.11 1.45 -9.82
C GLY A 58 -5.45 1.21 -9.14
N VAL A 59 -5.74 1.90 -8.03
CA VAL A 59 -6.92 1.61 -7.19
C VAL A 59 -8.13 2.35 -7.76
N PRO A 60 -9.14 1.67 -8.34
CA PRO A 60 -10.38 2.34 -8.69
C PRO A 60 -11.06 2.86 -7.41
N PHE A 61 -11.73 4.00 -7.52
CA PHE A 61 -12.42 4.62 -6.39
C PHE A 61 -13.34 3.62 -5.68
N GLY A 62 -13.21 3.49 -4.36
CA GLY A 62 -13.99 2.55 -3.55
C GLY A 62 -13.51 1.09 -3.57
N ALA A 63 -12.48 0.74 -4.35
CA ALA A 63 -11.88 -0.59 -4.29
C ALA A 63 -10.74 -0.67 -3.26
N GLY A 64 -10.61 -1.84 -2.63
CA GLY A 64 -9.47 -2.18 -1.78
C GLY A 64 -8.45 -2.98 -2.57
N VAL A 65 -7.18 -2.57 -2.57
CA VAL A 65 -6.08 -3.38 -3.13
C VAL A 65 -5.25 -4.01 -2.04
N SER A 66 -4.69 -5.18 -2.33
CA SER A 66 -3.84 -5.91 -1.41
C SER A 66 -2.39 -5.47 -1.58
N VAL A 67 -1.75 -5.03 -0.50
CA VAL A 67 -0.34 -4.61 -0.50
C VAL A 67 0.40 -5.27 0.66
N HIS A 68 1.58 -5.86 0.41
CA HIS A 68 2.40 -6.39 1.50
C HIS A 68 2.71 -5.31 2.53
N VAL A 69 2.82 -5.72 3.80
CA VAL A 69 3.24 -4.85 4.90
C VAL A 69 4.55 -4.12 4.55
N ASP A 70 5.53 -4.85 4.03
CA ASP A 70 6.83 -4.29 3.66
C ASP A 70 6.74 -3.28 2.53
N CYS A 71 5.87 -3.49 1.54
CA CYS A 71 5.69 -2.56 0.42
C CYS A 71 5.02 -1.25 0.89
N ILE A 72 4.07 -1.33 1.82
CA ILE A 72 3.50 -0.11 2.44
C ILE A 72 4.55 0.62 3.27
N HIS A 73 5.35 -0.10 4.07
CA HIS A 73 6.38 0.54 4.87
C HIS A 73 7.45 1.20 3.99
N ASP A 74 7.90 0.55 2.92
CA ASP A 74 8.79 1.15 1.92
C ASP A 74 8.20 2.44 1.35
N TYR A 75 6.91 2.40 0.98
CA TYR A 75 6.18 3.57 0.52
C TYR A 75 6.16 4.72 1.51
N LEU A 76 5.84 4.44 2.78
CA LEU A 76 5.74 5.46 3.82
C LEU A 76 7.09 6.08 4.20
N ASN A 77 8.17 5.29 4.12
CA ASN A 77 9.51 5.76 4.48
C ASN A 77 10.24 6.45 3.33
N PHE A 78 10.01 6.02 2.08
CA PHE A 78 10.83 6.42 0.93
C PHE A 78 10.01 6.97 -0.26
N GLY A 79 8.68 7.06 -0.16
CA GLY A 79 7.82 7.41 -1.29
C GLY A 79 7.53 6.24 -2.24
N GLY A 80 8.09 5.06 -1.96
CA GLY A 80 7.83 3.77 -2.63
C GLY A 80 8.65 3.55 -3.90
N LYS A 81 8.66 2.29 -4.36
CA LYS A 81 9.38 1.84 -5.58
C LYS A 81 8.95 2.47 -6.91
N TYR A 82 7.99 3.40 -6.92
CA TYR A 82 7.55 4.11 -8.13
C TYR A 82 7.33 5.62 -7.92
N ALA A 83 8.13 6.26 -7.05
CA ALA A 83 8.26 7.73 -7.03
C ALA A 83 9.17 8.28 -8.15
N LEU A 84 9.36 7.52 -9.24
CA LEU A 84 10.16 7.90 -10.41
C LEU A 84 9.37 7.68 -11.71
N THR A 85 8.19 8.28 -11.80
CA THR A 85 7.66 8.72 -13.10
C THR A 85 7.05 10.11 -12.93
N ASP A 86 7.88 11.04 -12.44
CA ASP A 86 7.67 12.48 -12.66
C ASP A 86 9.04 13.13 -12.83
N THR A 87 9.77 12.69 -13.86
CA THR A 87 10.82 13.49 -14.50
C THR A 87 11.11 12.92 -15.88
N ASP A 88 10.88 13.75 -16.91
CA ASP A 88 11.35 13.61 -18.29
C ASP A 88 10.53 12.71 -19.25
N ARG A 89 9.47 13.27 -19.87
CA ARG A 89 9.55 13.77 -21.26
C ARG A 89 8.26 14.47 -21.74
#